data_AF-T2J9C1-F1
#
_entry.id   AF-T2J9C1-F1
#
_cell.length_a   1.000
_cell.length_b   1.000
_cell.length_c   1.000
_cell.angle_alpha   90.00
_cell.angle_beta   90.00
_cell.angle_gamma   90.00
#
_symmetry.space_group_name_H-M   'P 1'
#
loop_
_entity.id
_entity.type
_entity.pdbx_description
1 polymer ?
#
loop_
_entity_poly.entity_id
_entity_poly.type
_entity_poly.pdbx_seq_one_letter_code
_entity_poly.pdbx_strand_id
1 'polypeptide(L)' 'MIDILEYIKNYSYLVEFSSEDDAYLAKCLELGIMAHGDSQEEAIQEIKEAVRVHLLMLVEDGEQIPKYKSIMVNL' A
#
# COMPACT_ATOMS: atom_id res chain seq x y z
N MET A 1 -14.44 -10.74 -11.23
CA MET A 1 -14.12 -10.34 -9.84
C MET A 1 -12.76 -9.70 -9.87
N ILE A 2 -12.60 -8.56 -9.22
CA ILE A 2 -11.29 -7.92 -9.07
C ILE A 2 -10.45 -8.76 -8.11
N ASP A 3 -9.22 -9.08 -8.49
CA ASP A 3 -8.29 -9.78 -7.62
C ASP A 3 -7.55 -8.78 -6.74
N ILE A 4 -8.12 -8.45 -5.58
CA ILE A 4 -7.56 -7.46 -4.65
C ILE A 4 -6.15 -7.87 -4.19
N LEU A 5 -5.88 -9.17 -4.07
CA LEU A 5 -4.57 -9.68 -3.65
C LEU A 5 -3.50 -9.37 -4.70
N GLU A 6 -3.83 -9.41 -5.99
CA GLU A 6 -2.91 -9.00 -7.05
C GLU A 6 -2.53 -7.51 -6.92
N TYR A 7 -3.49 -6.62 -6.64
CA TYR A 7 -3.20 -5.19 -6.45
C TYR A 7 -2.32 -4.95 -5.24
N ILE A 8 -2.65 -5.55 -4.09
CA ILE A 8 -1.85 -5.43 -2.87
C ILE A 8 -0.41 -5.87 -3.11
N LYS A 9 -0.19 -6.93 -3.90
CA LYS A 9 1.14 -7.46 -4.21
C LYS A 9 1.94 -6.58 -5.16
N ASN A 10 1.29 -5.93 -6.12
CA ASN A 10 1.96 -5.16 -7.17
C ASN A 10 2.02 -3.65 -6.90
N TYR A 11 1.35 -3.16 -5.85
CA TYR A 11 1.54 -1.79 -5.38
C TYR A 11 2.94 -1.55 -4.82
N SER A 12 3.35 -0.30 -4.91
CA SER A 12 4.65 0.17 -4.49
C SER A 12 4.56 0.62 -3.04
N TYR A 13 5.34 -0.03 -2.17
CA TYR A 13 5.45 0.33 -0.77
C TYR A 13 6.83 0.93 -0.49
N LEU A 14 6.84 2.09 0.15
CA LEU A 14 8.05 2.72 0.67
C LEU A 14 8.01 2.63 2.19
N VAL A 15 9.11 2.20 2.80
CA VAL A 15 9.26 2.15 4.25
C VAL A 15 10.43 3.02 4.65
N GLU A 16 10.18 3.92 5.59
CA GLU A 16 11.19 4.81 6.16
C GLU A 16 11.05 4.85 7.68
N PHE A 17 12.13 5.19 8.38
CA PHE A 17 12.08 5.42 9.81
C PHE A 17 11.91 6.92 10.07
N SER A 18 10.82 7.30 10.75
CA SER A 18 10.59 8.68 11.20
C SER A 18 11.24 8.88 12.55
N SER A 19 12.29 9.71 12.59
CA SER A 19 12.89 10.12 13.87
C SER A 19 12.01 11.09 14.65
N GLU A 20 11.01 11.70 14.02
CA GLU A 20 10.06 12.60 14.69
C GLU A 20 8.99 11.81 15.45
N ASP A 21 8.51 10.70 14.87
CA ASP A 21 7.50 9.82 15.46
C ASP A 21 8.10 8.64 16.24
N ASP A 22 9.43 8.45 16.16
CA ASP A 22 10.16 7.29 16.68
C ASP A 22 9.57 5.95 16.20
N ALA A 23 9.13 5.91 14.94
CA ALA A 23 8.39 4.78 14.36
C ALA A 23 8.74 4.54 12.89
N TYR A 24 8.47 3.33 12.40
CA TYR A 24 8.53 3.01 10.98
C TYR A 24 7.24 3.45 10.28
N LEU A 25 7.39 4.18 9.18
CA LEU A 25 6.31 4.63 8.32
C LEU A 25 6.34 3.84 7.02
N ALA A 26 5.26 3.16 6.71
CA ALA A 26 5.06 2.48 5.44
C ALA A 26 3.99 3.21 4.63
N LYS A 27 4.29 3.52 3.37
CA LYS A 27 3.44 4.29 2.46
C LYS A 27 3.13 3.50 1.21
N CYS A 28 1.85 3.43 0.83
CA CYS A 28 1.41 2.93 -0.47
C CYS A 28 1.35 4.10 -1.46
N LEU A 29 2.16 4.05 -2.53
CA LEU A 29 2.29 5.19 -3.45
C LEU A 29 1.05 5.38 -4.34
N GLU A 30 0.38 4.29 -4.72
CA GLU A 30 -0.78 4.32 -5.60
C GLU A 30 -2.03 4.87 -4.90
N LEU A 31 -2.19 4.60 -3.61
CA LEU A 31 -3.32 5.08 -2.81
C LEU A 31 -3.00 6.34 -1.99
N GLY A 32 -1.72 6.68 -1.83
CA GLY A 32 -1.29 7.84 -1.04
C GLY A 32 -1.51 7.70 0.47
N ILE A 33 -1.85 6.50 0.95
CA ILE A 33 -2.06 6.19 2.37
C ILE A 33 -0.76 5.74 3.04
N MET A 34 -0.70 5.87 4.37
CA MET A 34 0.43 5.47 5.18
C MET A 34 -0.01 4.79 6.47
N ALA A 35 0.86 3.94 7.03
CA ALA A 35 0.67 3.25 8.29
C ALA A 35 1.97 3.28 9.09
N HIS A 36 1.83 3.24 10.42
CA HIS A 36 2.95 3.27 11.36
C HIS A 36 3.18 1.85 11.89
N GLY A 37 4.39 1.57 12.37
CA GLY A 37 4.71 0.36 13.12
C GLY A 37 5.98 0.53 13.94
N ASP A 38 6.13 -0.28 14.98
CA ASP A 38 7.31 -0.30 15.84
C ASP A 38 8.50 -0.99 15.13
N SER A 39 8.21 -1.71 14.04
CA SER A 39 9.18 -2.35 13.15
C SER A 39 8.83 -2.17 11.68
N GLN A 40 9.81 -2.37 10.78
CA GLN A 40 9.56 -2.35 9.33
C GLN A 40 8.49 -3.38 8.92
N GLU A 41 8.53 -4.56 9.52
CA GLU A 41 7.61 -5.66 9.22
C GLU A 41 6.18 -5.32 9.65
N GLU A 42 6.02 -4.74 10.84
CA GLU A 42 4.72 -4.28 11.33
C GLU A 42 4.17 -3.15 10.46
N ALA A 43 4.97 -2.13 10.15
CA ALA A 43 4.52 -1.04 9.28
C ALA A 43 4.07 -1.56 7.90
N ILE A 44 4.80 -2.54 7.32
CA ILE A 44 4.42 -3.21 6.07
C ILE A 44 3.11 -4.01 6.22
N GLN A 45 2.91 -4.69 7.35
CA GLN A 45 1.69 -5.45 7.59
C GLN A 45 0.49 -4.51 7.69
N GLU A 46 0.61 -3.46 8.49
CA GLU A 46 -0.45 -2.48 8.73
C GLU A 46 -0.81 -1.73 7.44
N ILE A 47 0.18 -1.31 6.63
CA ILE A 47 -0.13 -0.65 5.35
C ILE A 47 -0.84 -1.59 4.37
N LYS A 48 -0.49 -2.88 4.33
CA LYS A 48 -1.15 -3.84 3.45
C LYS A 48 -2.60 -4.09 3.84
N GLU A 49 -2.88 -4.11 5.14
CA GLU A 49 -4.24 -4.20 5.65
C GLU A 49 -5.04 -2.94 5.34
N ALA A 50 -4.45 -1.76 5.54
CA ALA A 50 -5.06 -0.49 5.16
C ALA A 50 -5.36 -0.41 3.65
N VAL A 51 -4.43 -0.85 2.80
CA VAL A 51 -4.65 -0.98 1.35
C VAL A 51 -5.81 -1.92 1.06
N ARG A 52 -5.87 -3.10 1.69
CA ARG A 52 -6.95 -4.07 1.49
C ARG A 52 -8.31 -3.47 1.80
N VAL A 53 -8.45 -2.82 2.95
CA VAL A 53 -9.69 -2.17 3.37
C VAL A 53 -10.07 -1.04 2.41
N HIS A 54 -9.10 -0.21 2.00
CA HIS A 54 -9.34 0.87 1.06
C HIS A 54 -9.81 0.38 -0.31
N LEU A 55 -9.19 -0.69 -0.83
CA LEU A 55 -9.61 -1.32 -2.09
C LEU A 55 -11.01 -1.91 -2.02
N LEU A 56 -11.38 -2.51 -0.87
CA LEU A 56 -12.74 -3.02 -0.67
C LEU A 56 -13.77 -1.89 -0.70
N MET A 57 -13.50 -0.76 -0.03
CA MET A 57 -14.40 0.41 -0.07
C MET A 57 -14.58 0.93 -1.49
N LEU A 58 -13.51 1.07 -2.27
CA LEU A 58 -13.60 1.49 -3.67
C LEU A 58 -14.47 0.54 -4.51
N VAL A 59 -14.37 -0.77 -4.26
CA VAL A 59 -15.19 -1.77 -4.94
C VAL A 59 -16.66 -1.66 -4.53
N GLU A 60 -16.94 -1.47 -3.24
CA GLU A 60 -18.30 -1.30 -2.71
C GLU A 60 -18.98 -0.04 -3.25
N ASP A 61 -18.24 1.06 -3.34
CA ASP A 61 -18.72 2.35 -3.86
C ASP A 61 -18.78 2.41 -5.40
N GLY A 62 -18.29 1.35 -6.08
CA GLY A 62 -18.23 1.31 -7.55
C GLY A 62 -17.20 2.27 -8.14
N GLU A 63 -16.23 2.70 -7.34
CA GLU A 63 -15.14 3.57 -7.76
C GLU A 63 -14.04 2.81 -8.49
N GLN A 64 -13.21 3.54 -9.24
CA GLN A 64 -12.11 2.96 -9.98
C GLN A 64 -10.93 2.65 -9.06
N ILE A 65 -10.41 1.42 -9.15
CA ILE A 65 -9.19 1.05 -8.45
C ILE A 65 -7.96 1.63 -9.16
N PRO A 66 -7.05 2.33 -8.45
CA PRO A 66 -5.80 2.81 -9.02
C PRO A 66 -4.95 1.66 -9.57
N LYS A 67 -4.41 1.81 -10.78
CA LYS A 67 -3.55 0.78 -11.38
C LYS A 67 -2.14 0.86 -10.80
N TYR A 68 -1.55 -0.29 -10.50
CA TYR A 68 -0.13 -0.39 -10.17
C TYR A 68 0.74 0.02 -11.36
N LYS A 69 1.90 0.62 -11.08
CA LYS A 69 2.86 1.01 -12.12
C LYS A 69 3.72 -0.20 -12.48
N SER A 70 3.70 -0.61 -13.73
CA SER A 70 4.67 -1.58 -14.28
C SER A 70 5.74 -0.83 -15.06
N ILE A 71 7.00 -1.01 -14.68
CA ILE A 71 8.14 -0.50 -15.45
C ILE A 71 8.69 -1.65 -16.28
N MET A 72 8.58 -1.54 -17.60
CA MET A 72 9.25 -2.45 -18.53
C MET A 72 10.69 -1.97 -18.74
N VAL A 73 11.65 -2.82 -18.41
CA VAL A 73 13.07 -2.58 -18.70
C VAL A 73 13.41 -3.32 -19.99
N ASN A 74 13.67 -2.58 -21.08
CA ASN A 74 14.27 -3.16 -22.28
C ASN A 74 15.77 -3.33 -22.03
N LEU A 75 16.21 -4.59 -21.92
CA LEU A 75 17.62 -4.99 -21.83
C LEU A 75 18.21 -5.24 -23.22
#